data_AF-A0A161MKH3-F1
#
_entry.id   AF-A0A161MKH3-F1
#
_cell.length_a   1.000
_cell.length_b   1.000
_cell.length_c   1.000
_cell.angle_alpha   90.00
_cell.angle_beta   90.00
_cell.angle_gamma   90.00
#
_symmetry.space_group_name_H-M   'P 1'
#
loop_
_entity.id
_entity.type
_entity.pdbx_description
1 polymer ?
#
loop_
_entity_poly.entity_id
_entity_poly.type
_entity_poly.pdbx_seq_one_letter_code
_entity_poly.pdbx_strand_id
1 'polypeptide(L)'
;RLAPLRNDEIGAIGTLAQKFKHKADIHEEWTRGKEEMLQSGDFRQCRLNELKALKKKHEAFESDLAAHQDRVEQIAAIAGELNALRYHDCDTVNSRCKRICDQWDRLGSLTQQRRSNLDEAEKILEKIDVLHLEFAKRAAPFNNWLDGTREDLVDMFIVHTMEEIQGLLEAHSQFKATLGEADKEYTSIVALVKEVEATVHKYHIPGGLENPYTTLTANDLTVKWNDVRQLVPQRDSTLQTELRKQQNNEMLRRQFAEKANQVGPWIERQMDAVTAIGMGLQGSLEDQLHRLKEYEQGVFAYKPHIEELEKIHQAVQEGMIFENRYTQYTMETLRVGWEQLLTSINRNINEVENQILTRDSKGITQEQLNEFRASFNHFDKNRTGRLAPEEFKSCLVSLGYSIGKDRQGEIDFQRILAVVDPNNTGYVHFDAFLDFMTRESTDTDTAEQVIDSFRILAADKPYILPDELRRELPPDQAEYCIKRMPAYKGPNSVPGALDYMSFSTALYGESDL
;
A
#
# COMPACT_ATOMS: atom_id res chain seq x y z
N ARG A 1 80.16 54.80 91.12
CA ARG A 1 79.73 56.21 91.05
C ARG A 1 78.96 56.37 89.75
N LEU A 2 77.63 56.38 89.83
CA LEU A 2 76.74 56.66 88.70
C LEU A 2 76.89 58.14 88.35
N ALA A 3 77.12 58.45 87.06
CA ALA A 3 76.87 59.80 86.57
C ALA A 3 75.35 60.03 86.66
N PRO A 4 74.87 61.13 87.27
CA PRO A 4 73.46 61.46 87.23
C PRO A 4 73.05 61.72 85.78
N LEU A 5 72.02 61.02 85.31
CA LEU A 5 71.37 61.31 84.03
C LEU A 5 70.97 62.80 84.02
N ARG A 6 71.25 63.51 82.93
CA ARG A 6 70.86 64.93 82.78
C ARG A 6 69.33 65.02 82.82
N ASN A 7 68.76 66.11 83.36
CA ASN A 7 67.30 66.32 83.38
C ASN A 7 66.65 66.14 81.98
N ASP A 8 67.40 66.41 80.92
CA ASP A 8 66.98 66.22 79.53
C ASP A 8 66.81 64.73 79.14
N GLU A 9 67.62 63.82 79.70
CA GLU A 9 67.54 62.37 79.46
C GLU A 9 66.33 61.76 80.18
N ILE A 10 66.00 62.24 81.37
CA ILE A 10 64.80 61.81 82.13
C ILE A 10 63.51 62.23 81.39
N GLY A 11 63.47 63.44 80.84
CA GLY A 11 62.36 63.93 80.02
C GLY A 11 62.17 63.17 78.70
N ALA A 12 63.27 62.81 78.04
CA ALA A 12 63.27 62.00 76.81
C ALA A 12 62.72 60.58 77.06
N ILE A 13 63.15 59.92 78.15
CA ILE A 13 62.67 58.59 78.56
C ILE A 13 61.15 58.61 78.85
N GLY A 14 60.67 59.63 79.56
CA GLY A 14 59.23 59.78 79.84
C GLY A 14 58.39 59.97 78.57
N THR A 15 58.90 60.74 77.62
CA THR A 15 58.24 60.96 76.32
C THR A 15 58.20 59.67 75.48
N LEU A 16 59.27 58.87 75.48
CA LEU A 16 59.31 57.57 74.81
C LEU A 16 58.33 56.56 75.43
N ALA A 17 58.24 56.51 76.77
CA ALA A 17 57.30 55.64 77.46
C ALA A 17 55.83 56.00 77.16
N GLN A 18 55.51 57.29 77.08
CA GLN A 18 54.18 57.75 76.65
C GLN A 18 53.88 57.37 75.19
N LYS A 19 54.86 57.51 74.29
CA LYS A 19 54.73 57.09 72.88
C LYS A 19 54.51 55.58 72.76
N PHE A 20 55.24 54.77 73.52
CA PHE A 20 55.04 53.32 73.59
C PHE A 20 53.60 52.98 74.01
N LYS A 21 53.15 53.55 75.14
CA LYS A 21 51.81 53.32 75.66
C LYS A 21 50.74 53.68 74.64
N HIS A 22 50.82 54.87 74.05
CA HIS A 22 49.83 55.32 73.06
C HIS A 22 49.77 54.42 71.82
N LYS A 23 50.93 54.06 71.25
CA LYS A 23 50.98 53.17 70.08
C LYS A 23 50.49 51.75 70.41
N ALA A 24 50.84 51.23 71.59
CA ALA A 24 50.38 49.93 72.07
C ALA A 24 48.87 49.90 72.31
N ASP A 25 48.29 50.93 72.95
CA ASP A 25 46.85 51.04 73.19
C ASP A 25 46.07 51.03 71.86
N ILE A 26 46.52 51.81 70.86
CA ILE A 26 45.89 51.84 69.53
C ILE A 26 46.00 50.49 68.81
N HIS A 27 47.14 49.81 68.94
CA HIS A 27 47.33 48.49 68.32
C HIS A 27 46.40 47.44 68.95
N GLU A 28 46.39 47.35 70.28
CA GLU A 28 45.54 46.40 71.02
C GLU A 28 44.05 46.65 70.71
N GLU A 29 43.62 47.92 70.65
CA GLU A 29 42.26 48.32 70.24
C GLU A 29 41.91 47.80 68.83
N TRP A 30 42.82 47.93 67.87
CA TRP A 30 42.63 47.45 66.51
C TRP A 30 42.62 45.92 66.42
N THR A 31 43.43 45.22 67.22
CA THR A 31 43.46 43.74 67.23
C THR A 31 42.22 43.09 67.85
N ARG A 32 41.45 43.83 68.65
CA ARG A 32 40.30 43.29 69.38
C ARG A 32 39.26 42.68 68.44
N GLY A 33 38.92 41.40 68.66
CA GLY A 33 37.94 40.65 67.87
C GLY A 33 38.43 40.13 66.50
N LYS A 34 39.65 40.50 66.06
CA LYS A 34 40.19 40.04 64.77
C LYS A 34 40.51 38.55 64.76
N GLU A 35 40.98 37.99 65.87
CA GLU A 35 41.22 36.55 65.98
C GLU A 35 39.93 35.73 65.85
N GLU A 36 38.85 36.16 66.49
CA GLU A 36 37.53 35.51 66.41
C GLU A 36 36.98 35.55 64.98
N MET A 37 37.10 36.71 64.32
CA MET A 37 36.73 36.86 62.91
C MET A 37 37.52 35.90 62.02
N LEU A 38 38.83 35.76 62.23
CA LEU A 38 39.68 34.89 61.42
C LEU A 38 39.37 33.39 61.63
N GLN A 39 38.97 33.01 62.84
CA GLN A 39 38.59 31.63 63.18
C GLN A 39 37.17 31.25 62.76
N SER A 40 36.36 32.21 62.29
CA SER A 40 34.99 31.97 61.86
C SER A 40 34.89 30.93 60.73
N GLY A 41 33.92 30.02 60.83
CA GLY A 41 33.59 29.02 59.81
C GLY A 41 32.47 29.44 58.84
N ASP A 42 32.14 30.73 58.78
CA ASP A 42 31.08 31.33 57.96
C ASP A 42 31.09 30.90 56.49
N PHE A 43 32.28 30.76 55.91
CA PHE A 43 32.46 30.35 54.51
C PHE A 43 31.92 28.95 54.17
N ARG A 44 31.69 28.07 55.16
CA ARG A 44 31.22 26.69 54.93
C ARG A 44 29.76 26.58 54.50
N GLN A 45 28.97 27.62 54.74
CA GLN A 45 27.52 27.63 54.45
C GLN A 45 27.16 28.61 53.32
N CYS A 46 28.16 29.26 52.73
CA CYS A 46 27.96 30.26 51.70
C CYS A 46 27.84 29.67 50.31
N ARG A 47 27.04 30.32 49.46
CA ARG A 47 27.04 30.08 48.00
C ARG A 47 28.28 30.70 47.37
N LEU A 48 28.61 30.30 46.13
CA LEU A 48 29.83 30.74 45.43
C LEU A 48 29.99 32.28 45.41
N ASN A 49 28.92 33.02 45.12
CA ASN A 49 28.96 34.49 45.08
C ASN A 49 29.23 35.11 46.46
N GLU A 50 28.64 34.55 47.51
CA GLU A 50 28.85 34.99 48.90
C GLU A 50 30.28 34.69 49.35
N LEU A 51 30.81 33.53 48.97
CA LEU A 51 32.19 33.15 49.25
C LEU A 51 33.19 34.07 48.53
N LYS A 52 32.95 34.41 47.26
CA LYS A 52 33.76 35.40 46.52
C LYS A 52 33.74 36.77 47.20
N ALA A 53 32.58 37.18 47.73
CA ALA A 53 32.48 38.41 48.51
C ALA A 53 33.27 38.33 49.85
N LEU A 54 33.21 37.19 50.55
CA LEU A 54 33.99 36.95 51.77
C LEU A 54 35.50 36.97 51.49
N LYS A 55 35.94 36.37 50.39
CA LYS A 55 37.33 36.38 49.96
C LYS A 55 37.83 37.80 49.67
N LYS A 56 37.04 38.61 48.97
CA LYS A 56 37.38 40.02 48.73
C LYS A 56 37.46 40.85 50.02
N LYS A 57 36.60 40.56 51.00
CA LYS A 57 36.69 41.17 52.35
C LYS A 57 37.97 40.73 53.08
N HIS A 58 38.36 39.47 52.93
CA HIS A 58 39.59 38.94 53.52
C HIS A 58 40.85 39.54 52.87
N GLU A 59 40.87 39.73 51.56
CA GLU A 59 41.96 40.44 50.85
C GLU A 59 42.12 41.89 51.33
N ALA A 60 41.01 42.59 51.56
CA ALA A 60 41.04 43.93 52.15
C ALA A 60 41.62 43.92 53.58
N PHE A 61 41.28 42.89 54.37
CA PHE A 61 41.85 42.69 55.70
C PHE A 61 43.35 42.38 55.64
N GLU A 62 43.82 41.58 54.67
CA GLU A 62 45.25 41.30 54.47
C GLU A 62 46.03 42.58 54.15
N SER A 63 45.46 43.47 53.33
CA SER A 63 46.07 44.77 53.04
C SER A 63 46.11 45.68 54.27
N ASP A 64 45.05 45.69 55.09
CA ASP A 64 45.00 46.43 56.36
C ASP A 64 46.03 45.88 57.36
N LEU A 65 46.13 44.55 57.46
CA LEU A 65 47.13 43.86 58.28
C LEU A 65 48.55 44.23 57.82
N ALA A 66 48.86 44.19 56.53
CA ALA A 66 50.18 44.59 56.02
C ALA A 66 50.54 46.04 56.37
N ALA A 67 49.58 46.97 56.31
CA ALA A 67 49.79 48.37 56.67
C ALA A 67 50.09 48.58 58.17
N HIS A 68 49.69 47.64 59.03
CA HIS A 68 49.93 47.69 60.47
C HIS A 68 51.29 47.09 60.90
N GLN A 69 52.04 46.48 59.97
CA GLN A 69 53.36 45.89 60.24
C GLN A 69 54.36 46.92 60.80
N ASP A 70 54.51 48.06 60.15
CA ASP A 70 55.40 49.16 60.58
C ASP A 70 55.05 49.65 62.00
N ARG A 71 53.77 49.62 62.38
CA ARG A 71 53.35 50.01 63.74
C ARG A 71 53.88 49.03 64.80
N VAL A 72 53.86 47.73 64.52
CA VAL A 72 54.37 46.70 65.43
C VAL A 72 55.90 46.80 65.53
N GLU A 73 56.58 47.01 64.40
CA GLU A 73 58.03 47.23 64.36
C GLU A 73 58.44 48.47 65.16
N GLN A 74 57.69 49.57 65.05
CA GLN A 74 57.92 50.77 65.85
C GLN A 74 57.68 50.55 67.35
N ILE A 75 56.64 49.80 67.73
CA ILE A 75 56.38 49.46 69.14
C ILE A 75 57.56 48.65 69.71
N ALA A 76 58.06 47.68 68.95
CA ALA A 76 59.23 46.87 69.34
C ALA A 76 60.52 47.70 69.40
N ALA A 77 60.75 48.60 68.44
CA ALA A 77 61.90 49.51 68.44
C ALA A 77 61.89 50.44 69.65
N ILE A 78 60.74 51.06 69.97
CA ILE A 78 60.60 51.93 71.14
C ILE A 78 60.81 51.14 72.44
N ALA A 79 60.32 49.91 72.53
CA ALA A 79 60.59 49.03 73.68
C ALA A 79 62.09 48.72 73.81
N GLY A 80 62.78 48.46 72.70
CA GLY A 80 64.24 48.29 72.64
C GLY A 80 65.02 49.53 73.09
N GLU A 81 64.60 50.71 72.65
CA GLU A 81 65.19 51.99 73.09
C GLU A 81 64.97 52.25 74.59
N LEU A 82 63.76 51.97 75.11
CA LEU A 82 63.47 52.09 76.55
C LEU A 82 64.34 51.14 77.39
N ASN A 83 64.63 49.94 76.89
CA ASN A 83 65.57 49.00 77.52
C ASN A 83 67.00 49.53 77.54
N ALA A 84 67.48 50.07 76.41
CA ALA A 84 68.84 50.62 76.30
C ALA A 84 69.05 51.80 77.27
N LEU A 85 68.02 52.61 77.49
CA LEU A 85 68.02 53.75 78.42
C LEU A 85 67.77 53.36 79.88
N ARG A 86 67.63 52.06 80.20
CA ARG A 86 67.38 51.51 81.55
C ARG A 86 66.17 52.18 82.23
N TYR A 87 65.06 52.28 81.50
CA TYR A 87 63.80 52.74 82.06
C TYR A 87 63.38 51.91 83.30
N HIS A 88 62.75 52.55 84.28
CA HIS A 88 62.46 51.92 85.58
C HIS A 88 61.43 50.76 85.51
N ASP A 89 60.56 50.75 84.50
CA ASP A 89 59.48 49.76 84.33
C ASP A 89 59.65 48.96 83.01
N CYS A 90 60.89 48.62 82.66
CA CYS A 90 61.20 47.85 81.45
C CYS A 90 60.51 46.47 81.42
N ASP A 91 60.33 45.80 82.56
CA ASP A 91 59.72 44.47 82.61
C ASP A 91 58.27 44.46 82.12
N THR A 92 57.48 45.47 82.49
CA THR A 92 56.10 45.65 82.04
C THR A 92 56.04 45.99 80.55
N VAL A 93 56.92 46.89 80.09
CA VAL A 93 57.04 47.27 78.67
C VAL A 93 57.40 46.06 77.81
N ASN A 94 58.38 45.26 78.22
CA ASN A 94 58.81 44.06 77.51
C ASN A 94 57.74 42.98 77.49
N SER A 95 57.07 42.74 78.61
CA SER A 95 55.98 41.77 78.69
C SER A 95 54.82 42.15 77.77
N ARG A 96 54.47 43.45 77.72
CA ARG A 96 53.43 43.98 76.83
C ARG A 96 53.85 43.92 75.36
N CYS A 97 55.08 44.32 75.04
CA CYS A 97 55.63 44.24 73.68
C CYS A 97 55.64 42.80 73.18
N LYS A 98 56.08 41.86 74.02
CA LYS A 98 56.07 40.43 73.69
C LYS A 98 54.66 39.93 73.38
N ARG A 99 53.67 40.26 74.22
CA ARG A 99 52.26 39.88 73.97
C ARG A 99 51.75 40.43 72.64
N ILE A 100 52.10 41.67 72.30
CA ILE A 100 51.73 42.29 71.01
C ILE A 100 52.39 41.54 69.85
N CYS A 101 53.68 41.22 69.93
CA CYS A 101 54.37 40.43 68.90
C CYS A 101 53.80 39.01 68.77
N ASP A 102 53.57 38.30 69.88
CA ASP A 102 53.00 36.96 69.88
C ASP A 102 51.58 36.94 69.27
N GLN A 103 50.78 37.97 69.57
CA GLN A 103 49.45 38.16 68.97
C GLN A 103 49.54 38.49 67.49
N TRP A 104 50.50 39.31 67.08
CA TRP A 104 50.74 39.65 65.68
C TRP A 104 51.09 38.42 64.84
N ASP A 105 52.02 37.59 65.33
CA ASP A 105 52.42 36.35 64.67
C ASP A 105 51.24 35.36 64.55
N ARG A 106 50.39 35.31 65.59
CA ARG A 106 49.15 34.53 65.59
C ARG A 106 48.15 35.05 64.57
N LEU A 107 47.93 36.37 64.51
CA LEU A 107 47.06 36.99 63.51
C LEU A 107 47.56 36.69 62.08
N GLY A 108 48.87 36.81 61.84
CA GLY A 108 49.47 36.43 60.55
C GLY A 108 49.20 34.97 60.20
N SER A 109 49.42 34.05 61.14
CA SER A 109 49.18 32.61 60.95
C SER A 109 47.70 32.28 60.68
N LEU A 110 46.78 32.85 61.47
CA LEU A 110 45.33 32.67 61.29
C LEU A 110 44.83 33.28 59.99
N THR A 111 45.42 34.39 59.54
CA THR A 111 45.09 35.04 58.27
C THR A 111 45.46 34.15 57.09
N GLN A 112 46.65 33.57 57.10
CA GLN A 112 47.08 32.61 56.07
C GLN A 112 46.23 31.33 56.09
N GLN A 113 45.91 30.80 57.28
CA GLN A 113 45.04 29.63 57.40
C GLN A 113 43.64 29.90 56.85
N ARG A 114 43.04 31.05 57.19
CA ARG A 114 41.73 31.45 56.66
C ARG A 114 41.76 31.62 55.14
N ARG A 115 42.79 32.26 54.59
CA ARG A 115 42.98 32.38 53.14
C ARG A 115 43.01 31.02 52.46
N SER A 116 43.82 30.08 52.97
CA SER A 116 43.89 28.73 52.42
C SER A 116 42.53 28.02 52.44
N ASN A 117 41.76 28.16 53.52
CA ASN A 117 40.43 27.56 53.62
C ASN A 117 39.42 28.20 52.66
N LEU A 118 39.46 29.52 52.49
CA LEU A 118 38.61 30.25 51.55
C LEU A 118 38.94 29.86 50.10
N ASP A 119 40.23 29.74 49.76
CA ASP A 119 40.69 29.32 48.44
C ASP A 119 40.30 27.86 48.13
N GLU A 120 40.36 26.96 49.11
CA GLU A 120 39.91 25.57 48.94
C GLU A 120 38.39 25.50 48.73
N ALA A 121 37.62 26.20 49.58
CA ALA A 121 36.16 26.24 49.44
C ALA A 121 35.73 26.84 48.09
N GLU A 122 36.41 27.88 47.61
CA GLU A 122 36.11 28.51 46.32
C GLU A 122 36.34 27.53 45.18
N LYS A 123 37.50 26.85 45.16
CA LYS A 123 37.80 25.85 44.13
C LYS A 123 36.76 24.73 44.08
N ILE A 124 36.26 24.29 45.24
CA ILE A 124 35.24 23.23 45.30
C ILE A 124 33.89 23.75 44.76
N LEU A 125 33.46 24.94 45.18
CA LEU A 125 32.19 25.51 44.70
C LEU A 125 32.26 25.86 43.21
N GLU A 126 33.39 26.37 42.71
CA GLU A 126 33.61 26.61 41.27
C GLU A 126 33.58 25.31 40.47
N LYS A 127 34.17 24.23 41.00
CA LYS A 127 34.08 22.92 40.35
C LYS A 127 32.63 22.45 40.22
N ILE A 128 31.83 22.59 41.27
CA ILE A 128 30.40 22.22 41.24
C ILE A 128 29.65 23.09 40.23
N ASP A 129 29.86 24.41 40.26
CA ASP A 129 29.23 25.37 39.34
C ASP A 129 29.49 25.02 37.87
N VAL A 130 30.75 24.70 37.52
CA VAL A 130 31.14 24.26 36.18
C VAL A 130 30.46 22.95 35.78
N LEU A 131 30.42 21.96 36.67
CA LEU A 131 29.74 20.68 36.39
C LEU A 131 28.22 20.87 36.20
N HIS A 132 27.60 21.73 37.01
CA HIS A 132 26.18 22.06 36.89
C HIS A 132 25.85 22.75 35.58
N LEU A 133 26.68 23.71 35.16
CA LEU A 133 26.54 24.42 33.90
C LEU A 133 26.72 23.48 32.71
N GLU A 134 27.73 22.61 32.76
CA GLU A 134 28.00 21.63 31.70
C GLU A 134 26.87 20.60 31.57
N PHE A 135 26.32 20.12 32.69
CA PHE A 135 25.11 19.29 32.69
C PHE A 135 23.95 20.03 32.02
N ALA A 136 23.64 21.27 32.43
CA ALA A 136 22.51 22.02 31.88
C ALA A 136 22.65 22.23 30.37
N LYS A 137 23.86 22.56 29.91
CA LYS A 137 24.18 22.78 28.51
C LYS A 137 23.99 21.53 27.65
N ARG A 138 24.31 20.35 28.16
CA ARG A 138 24.22 19.07 27.42
C ARG A 138 22.87 18.37 27.58
N ALA A 139 22.26 18.48 28.76
CA ALA A 139 20.96 17.89 29.06
C ALA A 139 19.83 18.49 28.20
N ALA A 140 19.86 19.80 27.93
CA ALA A 140 18.81 20.46 27.14
C ALA A 140 18.69 19.92 25.69
N PRO A 141 19.75 19.92 24.86
CA PRO A 141 19.65 19.37 23.51
C PRO A 141 19.41 17.86 23.51
N PHE A 142 20.00 17.12 24.46
CA PHE A 142 19.77 15.69 24.59
C PHE A 142 18.31 15.38 24.95
N ASN A 143 17.70 16.15 25.85
CA ASN A 143 16.28 16.04 26.18
C ASN A 143 15.39 16.27 24.94
N ASN A 144 15.67 17.32 24.17
CA ASN A 144 14.90 17.60 22.95
C ASN A 144 15.03 16.46 21.93
N TRP A 145 16.23 15.90 21.81
CA TRP A 145 16.46 14.72 20.96
C TRP A 145 15.66 13.50 21.44
N LEU A 146 15.60 13.24 22.75
CA LEU A 146 14.78 12.16 23.31
C LEU A 146 13.29 12.35 23.02
N ASP A 147 12.79 13.58 23.18
CA ASP A 147 11.38 13.91 22.94
C ASP A 147 11.02 13.73 21.45
N GLY A 148 11.83 14.27 20.53
CA GLY A 148 11.62 14.09 19.09
C GLY A 148 11.73 12.63 18.65
N THR A 149 12.73 11.91 19.16
CA THR A 149 12.90 10.47 18.88
C THR A 149 11.69 9.66 19.35
N ARG A 150 11.14 9.99 20.52
CA ARG A 150 9.94 9.33 21.04
C ARG A 150 8.75 9.56 20.11
N GLU A 151 8.57 10.78 19.61
CA GLU A 151 7.52 11.12 18.63
C GLU A 151 7.69 10.31 17.33
N ASP A 152 8.90 10.28 16.76
CA ASP A 152 9.20 9.55 15.52
C ASP A 152 8.97 8.03 15.65
N LEU A 153 9.29 7.45 16.81
CA LEU A 153 9.11 6.00 17.05
C LEU A 153 7.64 5.60 17.15
N VAL A 154 6.78 6.48 17.68
CA VAL A 154 5.34 6.23 17.80
C VAL A 154 4.53 6.71 16.60
N ASP A 155 5.17 7.41 15.64
CA ASP A 155 4.49 8.00 14.49
C ASP A 155 3.79 6.94 13.62
N MET A 156 2.56 7.24 13.22
CA MET A 156 1.75 6.32 12.42
C MET A 156 2.12 6.45 10.95
N PHE A 157 2.41 5.34 10.29
CA PHE A 157 2.74 5.30 8.87
C PHE A 157 1.72 4.49 8.07
N ILE A 158 1.54 4.86 6.81
CA ILE A 158 0.72 4.13 5.83
C ILE A 158 1.62 3.87 4.62
N VAL A 159 1.71 2.62 4.20
CA VAL A 159 2.49 2.20 3.04
C VAL A 159 1.65 1.31 2.14
N HIS A 160 1.90 1.41 0.83
CA HIS A 160 1.15 0.69 -0.21
C HIS A 160 2.05 -0.17 -1.09
N THR A 161 3.37 0.02 -0.97
CA THR A 161 4.38 -0.63 -1.79
C THR A 161 5.54 -1.22 -0.98
N MET A 162 6.23 -2.18 -1.59
CA MET A 162 7.45 -2.78 -1.03
C MET A 162 8.60 -1.76 -0.88
N GLU A 163 8.69 -0.78 -1.78
CA GLU A 163 9.76 0.23 -1.78
C GLU A 163 9.60 1.18 -0.59
N GLU A 164 8.37 1.63 -0.31
CA GLU A 164 8.09 2.53 0.83
C GLU A 164 8.46 1.87 2.17
N ILE A 165 8.04 0.62 2.40
CA ILE A 165 8.36 -0.09 3.65
C ILE A 165 9.85 -0.41 3.78
N GLN A 166 10.54 -0.68 2.67
CA GLN A 166 12.00 -0.85 2.66
C GLN A 166 12.71 0.45 3.03
N GLY A 167 12.25 1.59 2.50
CA GLY A 167 12.78 2.90 2.87
C GLY A 167 12.62 3.21 4.36
N LEU A 168 11.45 2.90 4.94
CA LEU A 168 11.23 3.06 6.39
C LEU A 168 12.12 2.15 7.24
N LEU A 169 12.33 0.89 6.82
CA LEU A 169 13.23 -0.03 7.49
C LEU A 169 14.68 0.44 7.43
N GLU A 170 15.13 0.96 6.29
CA GLU A 170 16.47 1.51 6.13
C GLU A 170 16.67 2.75 7.02
N ALA A 171 15.73 3.70 7.00
CA ALA A 171 15.75 4.87 7.86
C ALA A 171 15.80 4.47 9.35
N HIS A 172 15.00 3.49 9.76
CA HIS A 172 15.03 2.99 11.14
C HIS A 172 16.36 2.28 11.47
N SER A 173 16.96 1.56 10.52
CA SER A 173 18.28 0.94 10.70
C SER A 173 19.39 2.00 10.86
N GLN A 174 19.35 3.07 10.06
CA GLN A 174 20.28 4.19 10.17
C GLN A 174 20.12 4.90 11.52
N PHE A 175 18.89 5.12 11.97
CA PHE A 175 18.62 5.64 13.31
C PHE A 175 19.17 4.71 14.41
N LYS A 176 18.97 3.39 14.33
CA LYS A 176 19.52 2.46 15.33
C LYS A 176 21.06 2.49 15.40
N ALA A 177 21.73 2.84 14.30
CA ALA A 177 23.18 3.00 14.30
C ALA A 177 23.65 4.20 15.15
N THR A 178 22.83 5.24 15.32
CA THR A 178 23.18 6.42 16.15
C THR A 178 22.97 6.18 17.65
N LEU A 179 22.19 5.15 18.04
CA LEU A 179 21.89 4.85 19.44
C LEU A 179 23.14 4.57 20.29
N GLY A 180 24.20 4.02 19.69
CA GLY A 180 25.46 3.79 20.39
C GLY A 180 26.19 5.08 20.78
N GLU A 181 26.07 6.14 19.97
CA GLU A 181 26.60 7.47 20.30
C GLU A 181 25.71 8.17 21.33
N ALA A 182 24.38 8.05 21.19
CA ALA A 182 23.43 8.57 22.16
C ALA A 182 23.60 7.95 23.56
N ASP A 183 23.89 6.64 23.65
CA ASP A 183 24.15 5.97 24.94
C ASP A 183 25.41 6.49 25.63
N LYS A 184 26.48 6.78 24.85
CA LYS A 184 27.70 7.41 25.36
C LYS A 184 27.41 8.82 25.87
N GLU A 185 26.62 9.60 25.14
CA GLU A 185 26.22 10.94 25.54
C GLU A 185 25.40 10.92 26.83
N TYR A 186 24.38 10.05 26.91
CA TYR A 186 23.59 9.80 28.11
C TYR A 186 24.47 9.45 29.31
N THR A 187 25.37 8.48 29.15
CA THR A 187 26.26 8.03 30.23
C THR A 187 27.17 9.17 30.71
N SER A 188 27.67 9.99 29.78
CA SER A 188 28.53 11.12 30.09
C SER A 188 27.78 12.25 30.80
N ILE A 189 26.53 12.55 30.41
CA ILE A 189 25.67 13.52 31.10
C ILE A 189 25.36 13.07 32.53
N VAL A 190 24.96 11.81 32.72
CA VAL A 190 24.65 11.25 34.05
C VAL A 190 25.89 11.20 34.95
N ALA A 191 27.08 10.97 34.37
CA ALA A 191 28.34 10.99 35.13
C ALA A 191 28.64 12.35 35.76
N LEU A 192 28.28 13.47 35.10
CA LEU A 192 28.44 14.82 35.67
C LEU A 192 27.67 14.97 36.98
N VAL A 193 26.42 14.51 37.02
CA VAL A 193 25.57 14.58 38.22
C VAL A 193 26.13 13.69 39.32
N LYS A 194 26.62 12.49 39.00
CA LYS A 194 27.28 11.61 39.98
C LYS A 194 28.55 12.24 40.56
N GLU A 195 29.31 12.98 39.76
CA GLU A 195 30.51 13.68 40.24
C GLU A 195 30.16 14.86 41.17
N VAL A 196 29.09 15.58 40.86
CA VAL A 196 28.52 16.61 41.75
C VAL A 196 28.10 15.97 43.08
N GLU A 197 27.28 14.93 43.05
CA GLU A 197 26.81 14.21 44.24
C GLU A 197 27.98 13.75 45.10
N ALA A 198 28.99 13.12 44.50
CA ALA A 198 30.20 12.68 45.20
C ALA A 198 30.96 13.85 45.85
N THR A 199 31.07 14.98 45.15
CA THR A 199 31.75 16.18 45.67
C THR A 199 30.97 16.81 46.82
N VAL A 200 29.65 16.96 46.66
CA VAL A 200 28.75 17.54 47.67
C VAL A 200 28.72 16.69 48.93
N HIS A 201 28.65 15.36 48.81
CA HIS A 201 28.69 14.45 49.95
C HIS A 201 30.05 14.44 50.64
N LYS A 202 31.16 14.47 49.89
CA LYS A 202 32.52 14.50 50.46
C LYS A 202 32.76 15.75 51.31
N TYR A 203 32.32 16.92 50.84
CA TYR A 203 32.57 18.20 51.48
C TYR A 203 31.39 18.75 52.30
N HIS A 204 30.28 18.01 52.38
CA HIS A 204 29.07 18.36 53.13
C HIS A 204 28.51 19.75 52.77
N ILE A 205 28.36 20.01 51.46
CA ILE A 205 27.97 21.33 50.95
C ILE A 205 26.44 21.48 50.98
N PRO A 206 25.90 22.42 51.77
CA PRO A 206 24.45 22.60 51.86
C PRO A 206 23.89 23.15 50.54
N GLY A 207 22.82 22.52 50.03
CA GLY A 207 22.15 22.96 48.80
C GLY A 207 22.96 22.75 47.51
N GLY A 208 24.11 22.06 47.58
CA GLY A 208 24.99 21.87 46.42
C GLY A 208 24.44 20.92 45.35
N LEU A 209 23.34 20.21 45.61
CA LEU A 209 22.70 19.30 44.65
C LEU A 209 21.72 20.01 43.71
N GLU A 210 21.22 21.18 44.08
CA GLU A 210 20.23 21.89 43.28
C GLU A 210 20.90 22.60 42.10
N ASN A 211 20.41 22.37 40.88
CA ASN A 211 20.97 23.00 39.69
C ASN A 211 20.33 24.36 39.39
N PRO A 212 21.09 25.47 39.40
CA PRO A 212 20.54 26.80 39.14
C PRO A 212 20.30 27.08 37.64
N TYR A 213 20.86 26.28 36.74
CA TYR A 213 20.84 26.53 35.29
C TYR A 213 19.77 25.74 34.54
N THR A 214 19.18 24.72 35.16
CA THR A 214 18.14 23.89 34.53
C THR A 214 17.26 23.24 35.58
N THR A 215 16.00 23.03 35.21
CA THR A 215 15.04 22.23 36.01
C THR A 215 15.11 20.74 35.69
N LEU A 216 15.84 20.35 34.65
CA LEU A 216 16.00 18.94 34.26
C LEU A 216 16.85 18.19 35.27
N THR A 217 16.44 16.97 35.61
CA THR A 217 17.20 16.07 36.47
C THR A 217 17.77 14.89 35.68
N ALA A 218 18.81 14.24 36.22
CA ALA A 218 19.31 12.99 35.65
C ALA A 218 18.25 11.88 35.62
N ASN A 219 17.30 11.91 36.55
CA ASN A 219 16.19 10.96 36.58
C ASN A 219 15.22 11.18 35.40
N ASP A 220 14.88 12.43 35.08
CA ASP A 220 14.01 12.74 33.94
C ASP A 220 14.61 12.20 32.63
N LEU A 221 15.91 12.43 32.41
CA LEU A 221 16.62 11.90 31.25
C LEU A 221 16.68 10.37 31.25
N THR A 222 16.84 9.75 32.42
CA THR A 222 16.89 8.29 32.56
C THR A 222 15.56 7.64 32.21
N VAL A 223 14.44 8.22 32.67
CA VAL A 223 13.09 7.75 32.31
C VAL A 223 12.90 7.84 30.79
N LYS A 224 13.15 9.01 30.20
CA LYS A 224 13.00 9.21 28.75
C LYS A 224 13.92 8.32 27.91
N TRP A 225 15.16 8.11 28.35
CA TRP A 225 16.09 7.20 27.68
C TRP A 225 15.60 5.75 27.70
N ASN A 226 15.08 5.29 28.84
CA ASN A 226 14.51 3.95 28.96
C ASN A 226 13.27 3.79 28.07
N ASP A 227 12.41 4.81 27.98
CA ASP A 227 11.25 4.80 27.08
C ASP A 227 11.67 4.64 25.62
N VAL A 228 12.65 5.43 25.14
CA VAL A 228 13.19 5.29 23.79
C VAL A 228 13.72 3.87 23.56
N ARG A 229 14.50 3.32 24.50
CA ARG A 229 15.03 1.94 24.39
C ARG A 229 13.95 0.87 24.32
N GLN A 230 12.80 1.08 24.95
CA GLN A 230 11.65 0.17 24.87
C GLN A 230 10.86 0.34 23.57
N LEU A 231 10.77 1.55 23.03
CA LEU A 231 10.05 1.86 21.80
C LEU A 231 10.77 1.35 20.55
N VAL A 232 12.11 1.32 20.54
CA VAL A 232 12.90 0.79 19.41
C VAL A 232 12.48 -0.62 18.99
N PRO A 233 12.48 -1.64 19.86
CA PRO A 233 12.05 -2.99 19.47
C PRO A 233 10.56 -3.08 19.13
N GLN A 234 9.71 -2.21 19.69
CA GLN A 234 8.30 -2.14 19.31
C GLN A 234 8.16 -1.62 17.87
N ARG A 235 8.90 -0.56 17.52
CA ARG A 235 8.95 -0.03 16.16
C ARG A 235 9.47 -1.05 15.16
N ASP A 236 10.52 -1.79 15.52
CA ASP A 236 11.02 -2.92 14.73
C ASP A 236 9.90 -3.95 14.45
N SER A 237 9.16 -4.35 15.48
CA SER A 237 8.05 -5.32 15.33
C SER A 237 6.94 -4.81 14.41
N THR A 238 6.56 -3.53 14.54
CA THR A 238 5.54 -2.90 13.70
C THR A 238 5.98 -2.84 12.24
N LEU A 239 7.22 -2.40 11.98
CA LEU A 239 7.79 -2.35 10.62
C LEU A 239 7.91 -3.75 10.00
N GLN A 240 8.31 -4.76 10.77
CA GLN A 240 8.39 -6.15 10.30
C GLN A 240 7.01 -6.75 9.99
N THR A 241 5.99 -6.42 10.78
CA THR A 241 4.62 -6.87 10.54
C THR A 241 4.09 -6.29 9.23
N GLU A 242 4.28 -4.99 9.01
CA GLU A 242 3.88 -4.34 7.77
C GLU A 242 4.70 -4.85 6.58
N LEU A 243 6.00 -5.10 6.73
CA LEU A 243 6.83 -5.71 5.68
C LEU A 243 6.26 -7.05 5.23
N ARG A 244 5.89 -7.94 6.16
CA ARG A 244 5.29 -9.24 5.85
C ARG A 244 3.97 -9.08 5.10
N LYS A 245 3.14 -8.12 5.51
CA LYS A 245 1.89 -7.81 4.83
C LYS A 245 2.15 -7.34 3.39
N GLN A 246 3.10 -6.43 3.17
CA GLN A 246 3.45 -5.96 1.83
C GLN A 246 4.07 -7.08 0.96
N GLN A 247 4.88 -7.96 1.55
CA GLN A 247 5.40 -9.16 0.86
C GLN A 247 4.29 -10.10 0.41
N ASN A 248 3.32 -10.38 1.30
CA ASN A 248 2.15 -11.18 0.96
C ASN A 248 1.31 -10.52 -0.15
N ASN A 249 1.11 -9.21 -0.07
CA ASN A 249 0.38 -8.46 -1.10
C ASN A 249 1.08 -8.55 -2.45
N GLU A 250 2.40 -8.39 -2.48
CA GLU A 250 3.21 -8.51 -3.69
C GLU A 250 3.19 -9.93 -4.27
N MET A 251 3.20 -10.95 -3.41
CA MET A 251 3.03 -12.36 -3.81
C MET A 251 1.65 -12.60 -4.45
N LEU A 252 0.58 -12.09 -3.84
CA LEU A 252 -0.78 -12.20 -4.40
C LEU A 252 -0.91 -11.51 -5.76
N ARG A 253 -0.32 -10.30 -5.92
CA ARG A 253 -0.28 -9.62 -7.22
C ARG A 253 0.36 -10.49 -8.29
N ARG A 254 1.51 -11.09 -7.99
CA ARG A 254 2.24 -11.96 -8.93
C ARG A 254 1.47 -13.23 -9.26
N GLN A 255 0.89 -13.90 -8.26
CA GLN A 255 0.09 -15.11 -8.47
C GLN A 255 -1.14 -14.84 -9.33
N PHE A 256 -1.88 -13.77 -9.02
CA PHE A 256 -3.04 -13.38 -9.81
C PHE A 256 -2.63 -13.10 -11.25
N ALA A 257 -1.58 -12.31 -11.46
CA ALA A 257 -1.11 -11.96 -12.79
C ALA A 257 -0.62 -13.17 -13.59
N GLU A 258 0.13 -14.07 -12.97
CA GLU A 258 0.62 -15.29 -13.61
C GLU A 258 -0.54 -16.14 -14.16
N LYS A 259 -1.59 -16.33 -13.35
CA LYS A 259 -2.78 -17.09 -13.74
C LYS A 259 -3.64 -16.32 -14.75
N ALA A 260 -3.89 -15.04 -14.51
CA ALA A 260 -4.67 -14.17 -15.40
C ALA A 260 -4.05 -14.09 -16.81
N ASN A 261 -2.73 -13.96 -16.90
CA ASN A 261 -2.00 -13.89 -18.17
C ASN A 261 -1.98 -15.24 -18.93
N GLN A 262 -2.35 -16.35 -18.28
CA GLN A 262 -2.58 -17.63 -18.95
C GLN A 262 -4.03 -17.77 -19.40
N VAL A 263 -4.97 -17.42 -18.52
CA VAL A 263 -6.41 -17.54 -18.72
C VAL A 263 -6.92 -16.58 -19.80
N GLY A 264 -6.56 -15.30 -19.75
CA GLY A 264 -7.06 -14.27 -20.67
C GLY A 264 -6.81 -14.62 -22.14
N PRO A 265 -5.56 -14.83 -22.56
CA PRO A 265 -5.25 -15.23 -23.93
C PRO A 265 -5.80 -16.61 -24.33
N TRP A 266 -6.08 -17.48 -23.35
CA TRP A 266 -6.77 -18.75 -23.64
C TRP A 266 -8.23 -18.49 -24.01
N ILE A 267 -8.95 -17.66 -23.23
CA ILE A 267 -10.36 -17.30 -23.50
C ILE A 267 -10.47 -16.64 -24.88
N GLU A 268 -9.61 -15.67 -25.18
CA GLU A 268 -9.59 -14.98 -26.48
C GLU A 268 -9.43 -15.97 -27.64
N ARG A 269 -8.45 -16.89 -27.55
CA ARG A 269 -8.23 -17.91 -28.59
C ARG A 269 -9.41 -18.86 -28.76
N GLN A 270 -10.05 -19.29 -27.67
CA GLN A 270 -11.25 -20.14 -27.77
C GLN A 270 -12.42 -19.37 -28.40
N MET A 271 -12.61 -18.10 -28.02
CA MET A 271 -13.66 -17.25 -28.58
C MET A 271 -13.51 -17.07 -30.09
N ASP A 272 -12.28 -16.79 -30.55
CA ASP A 272 -11.98 -16.65 -31.97
C ASP A 272 -12.26 -17.95 -32.75
N ALA A 273 -11.87 -19.10 -32.18
CA ALA A 273 -12.10 -20.40 -32.80
C ALA A 273 -13.61 -20.75 -32.89
N VAL A 274 -14.37 -20.52 -31.82
CA VAL A 274 -15.82 -20.74 -31.78
C VAL A 274 -16.54 -19.82 -32.77
N THR A 275 -16.11 -18.56 -32.86
CA THR A 275 -16.63 -17.59 -33.82
C THR A 275 -16.35 -18.01 -35.26
N ALA A 276 -15.13 -18.51 -35.54
CA ALA A 276 -14.77 -19.00 -36.87
C ALA A 276 -15.61 -20.21 -37.31
N ILE A 277 -15.97 -21.11 -36.38
CA ILE A 277 -16.89 -22.23 -36.67
C ILE A 277 -18.30 -21.72 -36.97
N GLY A 278 -18.82 -20.78 -36.15
CA GLY A 278 -20.14 -20.19 -36.37
C GLY A 278 -20.30 -19.46 -37.70
N MET A 279 -19.19 -19.00 -38.32
CA MET A 279 -19.21 -18.43 -39.67
C MET A 279 -19.36 -19.45 -40.80
N GLY A 280 -19.36 -20.76 -40.50
CA GLY A 280 -19.69 -21.83 -41.46
C GLY A 280 -18.67 -22.02 -42.58
N LEU A 281 -17.44 -21.51 -42.44
CA LEU A 281 -16.45 -21.46 -43.52
C LEU A 281 -15.82 -22.82 -43.86
N GLN A 282 -15.93 -23.84 -42.99
CA GLN A 282 -15.27 -25.15 -43.18
C GLN A 282 -15.98 -26.32 -42.50
N GLY A 283 -16.18 -27.42 -43.24
CA GLY A 283 -16.62 -28.73 -42.73
C GLY A 283 -18.13 -28.98 -42.79
N SER A 284 -18.54 -30.24 -42.59
CA SER A 284 -19.96 -30.61 -42.51
C SER A 284 -20.62 -30.03 -41.25
N LEU A 285 -21.96 -29.97 -41.21
CA LEU A 285 -22.67 -29.51 -40.00
C LEU A 285 -22.37 -30.43 -38.81
N GLU A 286 -22.20 -31.73 -39.08
CA GLU A 286 -21.79 -32.74 -38.12
C GLU A 286 -20.37 -32.46 -37.59
N ASP A 287 -19.42 -32.14 -38.46
CA ASP A 287 -18.05 -31.80 -38.06
C ASP A 287 -18.00 -30.49 -37.26
N GLN A 288 -18.84 -29.51 -37.62
CA GLN A 288 -18.98 -28.26 -36.87
C GLN A 288 -19.55 -28.52 -35.48
N LEU A 289 -20.61 -29.31 -35.38
CA LEU A 289 -21.22 -29.68 -34.10
C LEU A 289 -20.26 -30.48 -33.21
N HIS A 290 -19.53 -31.44 -33.79
CA HIS A 290 -18.53 -32.23 -33.08
C HIS A 290 -17.45 -31.32 -32.48
N ARG A 291 -16.86 -30.43 -33.30
CA ARG A 291 -15.84 -29.48 -32.83
C ARG A 291 -16.38 -28.54 -31.75
N LEU A 292 -17.60 -28.02 -31.88
CA LEU A 292 -18.21 -27.16 -30.86
C LEU A 292 -18.40 -27.92 -29.53
N LYS A 293 -18.80 -29.19 -29.57
CA LYS A 293 -18.90 -30.06 -28.38
C LYS A 293 -17.52 -30.38 -27.77
N GLU A 294 -16.47 -30.51 -28.59
CA GLU A 294 -15.10 -30.60 -28.09
C GLU A 294 -14.66 -29.32 -27.37
N TYR A 295 -14.97 -28.15 -27.93
CA TYR A 295 -14.72 -26.87 -27.27
C TYR A 295 -15.51 -26.73 -25.97
N GLU A 296 -16.77 -27.13 -25.93
CA GLU A 296 -17.60 -27.16 -24.73
C GLU A 296 -16.95 -28.02 -23.62
N GLN A 297 -16.51 -29.24 -23.96
CA GLN A 297 -15.79 -30.11 -23.03
C GLN A 297 -14.47 -29.50 -22.57
N GLY A 298 -13.73 -28.87 -23.49
CA GLY A 298 -12.49 -28.15 -23.19
C GLY A 298 -12.69 -27.02 -22.18
N VAL A 299 -13.76 -26.23 -22.34
CA VAL A 299 -14.14 -25.16 -21.40
C VAL A 299 -14.54 -25.75 -20.05
N PHE A 300 -15.31 -26.84 -20.02
CA PHE A 300 -15.65 -27.52 -18.77
C PHE A 300 -14.41 -28.03 -18.03
N ALA A 301 -13.45 -28.63 -18.76
CA ALA A 301 -12.18 -29.10 -18.20
C ALA A 301 -11.28 -27.96 -17.72
N TYR A 302 -11.37 -26.77 -18.34
CA TYR A 302 -10.57 -25.61 -17.97
C TYR A 302 -11.14 -24.82 -16.78
N LYS A 303 -12.44 -24.98 -16.47
CA LYS A 303 -13.16 -24.32 -15.37
C LYS A 303 -12.40 -24.25 -14.03
N PRO A 304 -11.70 -25.30 -13.55
CA PRO A 304 -10.95 -25.23 -12.30
C PRO A 304 -9.90 -24.12 -12.25
N HIS A 305 -9.34 -23.71 -13.39
CA HIS A 305 -8.36 -22.61 -13.46
C HIS A 305 -9.02 -21.25 -13.20
N ILE A 306 -10.26 -21.05 -13.65
CA ILE A 306 -11.06 -19.86 -13.33
C ILE A 306 -11.40 -19.84 -11.83
N GLU A 307 -11.83 -20.98 -11.28
CA GLU A 307 -12.14 -21.09 -9.85
C GLU A 307 -10.92 -20.86 -8.95
N GLU A 308 -9.73 -21.30 -9.37
CA GLU A 308 -8.47 -20.99 -8.69
C GLU A 308 -8.17 -19.49 -8.74
N LEU A 309 -8.30 -18.86 -9.92
CA LEU A 309 -8.10 -17.43 -10.08
C LEU A 309 -9.04 -16.61 -9.21
N GLU A 310 -10.29 -17.05 -9.05
CA GLU A 310 -11.27 -16.41 -8.18
C GLU A 310 -10.90 -16.47 -6.70
N LYS A 311 -10.38 -17.60 -6.24
CA LYS A 311 -9.87 -17.72 -4.86
C LYS A 311 -8.71 -16.76 -4.62
N ILE A 312 -7.81 -16.64 -5.60
CA ILE A 312 -6.70 -15.68 -5.52
C ILE A 312 -7.24 -14.24 -5.52
N HIS A 313 -8.21 -13.93 -6.38
CA HIS A 313 -8.83 -12.60 -6.43
C HIS A 313 -9.54 -12.22 -5.13
N GLN A 314 -10.23 -13.18 -4.48
CA GLN A 314 -10.81 -12.97 -3.16
C GLN A 314 -9.74 -12.57 -2.13
N ALA A 315 -8.61 -13.28 -2.11
CA ALA A 315 -7.49 -12.92 -1.23
C ALA A 315 -6.87 -11.54 -1.56
N VAL A 316 -6.83 -11.15 -2.84
CA VAL A 316 -6.41 -9.82 -3.30
C VAL A 316 -7.35 -8.73 -2.76
N GLN A 317 -8.68 -8.96 -2.80
CA GLN A 317 -9.68 -8.04 -2.26
C GLN A 317 -9.62 -7.94 -0.74
N GLU A 318 -9.50 -9.08 -0.04
CA GLU A 318 -9.33 -9.11 1.43
C GLU A 318 -8.02 -8.42 1.86
N GLY A 319 -6.98 -8.50 1.04
CA GLY A 319 -5.73 -7.75 1.19
C GLY A 319 -5.83 -6.27 0.84
N MET A 320 -7.00 -5.78 0.40
CA MET A 320 -7.25 -4.41 -0.05
C MET A 320 -6.29 -3.95 -1.16
N ILE A 321 -6.00 -4.85 -2.09
CA ILE A 321 -5.10 -4.61 -3.22
C ILE A 321 -5.95 -4.26 -4.46
N PHE A 322 -5.86 -3.01 -4.91
CA PHE A 322 -6.67 -2.51 -6.03
C PHE A 322 -5.94 -2.49 -7.36
N GLU A 323 -4.60 -2.55 -7.33
CA GLU A 323 -3.76 -2.41 -8.51
C GLU A 323 -2.78 -3.56 -8.65
N ASN A 324 -2.63 -4.03 -9.90
CA ASN A 324 -1.70 -5.07 -10.26
C ASN A 324 -0.92 -4.70 -11.52
N ARG A 325 0.33 -4.26 -11.34
CA ARG A 325 1.25 -3.87 -12.42
C ARG A 325 1.73 -5.03 -13.31
N TYR A 326 1.45 -6.28 -12.96
CA TYR A 326 1.95 -7.46 -13.67
C TYR A 326 0.97 -8.03 -14.71
N THR A 327 -0.25 -7.50 -14.80
CA THR A 327 -1.25 -7.93 -15.78
C THR A 327 -2.15 -6.78 -16.17
N GLN A 328 -2.68 -6.83 -17.40
CA GLN A 328 -3.73 -5.93 -17.86
C GLN A 328 -5.12 -6.50 -17.65
N TYR A 329 -5.22 -7.80 -17.33
CA TYR A 329 -6.48 -8.47 -17.09
C TYR A 329 -6.96 -8.22 -15.66
N THR A 330 -8.20 -7.78 -15.51
CA THR A 330 -8.90 -7.76 -14.22
C THR A 330 -9.81 -8.97 -14.12
N MET A 331 -10.20 -9.35 -12.89
CA MET A 331 -11.10 -10.49 -12.71
C MET A 331 -12.44 -10.26 -13.42
N GLU A 332 -12.93 -9.02 -13.45
CA GLU A 332 -14.15 -8.62 -14.17
C GLU A 332 -14.02 -8.87 -15.68
N THR A 333 -12.91 -8.46 -16.29
CA THR A 333 -12.68 -8.67 -17.73
C THR A 333 -12.65 -10.17 -18.07
N LEU A 334 -12.05 -11.00 -17.20
CA LEU A 334 -11.97 -12.44 -17.39
C LEU A 334 -13.32 -13.14 -17.16
N ARG A 335 -14.10 -12.72 -16.15
CA ARG A 335 -15.47 -13.22 -15.94
C ARG A 335 -16.35 -12.97 -17.15
N VAL A 336 -16.36 -11.73 -17.65
CA VAL A 336 -17.15 -11.37 -18.82
C VAL A 336 -16.71 -12.17 -20.05
N GLY A 337 -15.40 -12.27 -20.29
CA GLY A 337 -14.89 -13.07 -21.42
C GLY A 337 -15.28 -14.55 -21.31
N TRP A 338 -15.22 -15.13 -20.11
CA TRP A 338 -15.60 -16.52 -19.86
C TRP A 338 -17.11 -16.77 -20.06
N GLU A 339 -17.97 -15.90 -19.53
CA GLU A 339 -19.42 -16.00 -19.70
C GLU A 339 -19.84 -15.81 -21.16
N GLN A 340 -19.20 -14.87 -21.87
CA GLN A 340 -19.41 -14.68 -23.30
C GLN A 340 -19.01 -15.93 -24.09
N LEU A 341 -17.91 -16.59 -23.72
CA LEU A 341 -17.43 -17.80 -24.40
C LEU A 341 -18.43 -18.94 -24.24
N LEU A 342 -18.89 -19.20 -23.01
CA LEU A 342 -19.92 -20.19 -22.73
C LEU A 342 -21.21 -19.91 -23.50
N THR A 343 -21.65 -18.65 -23.52
CA THR A 343 -22.86 -18.25 -24.24
C THR A 343 -22.69 -18.44 -25.75
N SER A 344 -21.53 -18.08 -26.30
CA SER A 344 -21.20 -18.23 -27.72
C SER A 344 -21.19 -19.69 -28.16
N ILE A 345 -20.56 -20.57 -27.37
CA ILE A 345 -20.55 -22.03 -27.63
C ILE A 345 -21.97 -22.57 -27.64
N ASN A 346 -22.76 -22.32 -26.59
CA ASN A 346 -24.13 -22.82 -26.50
C ASN A 346 -25.02 -22.29 -27.63
N ARG A 347 -24.87 -21.01 -27.99
CA ARG A 347 -25.61 -20.41 -29.10
C ARG A 347 -25.26 -21.07 -30.43
N ASN A 348 -23.97 -21.26 -30.72
CA ASN A 348 -23.52 -21.86 -31.96
C ASN A 348 -23.88 -23.36 -32.04
N ILE A 349 -23.83 -24.09 -30.92
CA ILE A 349 -24.32 -25.49 -30.85
C ILE A 349 -25.80 -25.54 -31.23
N ASN A 350 -26.64 -24.76 -30.56
CA ASN A 350 -28.08 -24.71 -30.85
C ASN A 350 -28.36 -24.30 -32.31
N GLU A 351 -27.59 -23.34 -32.84
CA GLU A 351 -27.73 -22.88 -34.22
C GLU A 351 -27.37 -23.97 -35.23
N VAL A 352 -26.32 -24.75 -34.98
CA VAL A 352 -25.93 -25.89 -35.83
C VAL A 352 -26.91 -27.05 -35.69
N GLU A 353 -27.36 -27.38 -34.47
CA GLU A 353 -28.36 -28.43 -34.23
C GLU A 353 -29.69 -28.13 -34.93
N ASN A 354 -30.16 -26.87 -34.88
CA ASN A 354 -31.33 -26.44 -35.62
C ASN A 354 -31.14 -26.55 -37.14
N GLN A 355 -29.94 -26.22 -37.66
CA GLN A 355 -29.64 -26.38 -39.08
C GLN A 355 -29.69 -27.84 -39.52
N ILE A 356 -29.14 -28.76 -38.72
CA ILE A 356 -29.20 -30.20 -38.99
C ILE A 356 -30.66 -30.68 -39.00
N LEU A 357 -31.45 -30.28 -38.00
CA LEU A 357 -32.87 -30.64 -37.93
C LEU A 357 -33.66 -30.14 -39.15
N THR A 358 -33.44 -28.90 -39.55
CA THR A 358 -34.10 -28.31 -40.73
C THR A 358 -33.66 -29.03 -42.02
N ARG A 359 -32.36 -29.31 -42.18
CA ARG A 359 -31.84 -30.07 -43.31
C ARG A 359 -32.52 -31.44 -43.42
N ASP A 360 -32.55 -32.18 -42.31
CA ASP A 360 -33.01 -33.57 -42.27
C ASP A 360 -34.54 -33.65 -42.40
N SER A 361 -35.29 -32.73 -41.78
CA SER A 361 -36.76 -32.68 -41.89
C SER A 361 -37.25 -32.30 -43.28
N LYS A 362 -36.47 -31.51 -44.03
CA LYS A 362 -36.76 -31.11 -45.40
C LYS A 362 -36.16 -32.03 -46.46
N GLY A 363 -35.34 -33.00 -46.06
CA GLY A 363 -34.71 -33.96 -46.98
C GLY A 363 -33.74 -33.32 -47.98
N ILE A 364 -33.12 -32.19 -47.63
CA ILE A 364 -32.18 -31.47 -48.51
C ILE A 364 -30.72 -31.76 -48.15
N THR A 365 -29.81 -31.56 -49.10
CA THR A 365 -28.38 -31.68 -48.84
C THR A 365 -27.84 -30.44 -48.10
N GLN A 366 -26.68 -30.57 -47.46
CA GLN A 366 -26.01 -29.44 -46.81
C GLN A 366 -25.66 -28.33 -47.80
N GLU A 367 -25.26 -28.68 -49.02
CA GLU A 367 -24.92 -27.74 -50.08
C GLU A 367 -26.15 -26.91 -50.50
N GLN A 368 -27.30 -27.57 -50.68
CA GLN A 368 -28.57 -26.89 -50.96
C GLN A 368 -29.00 -25.96 -49.81
N LEU A 369 -28.91 -26.43 -48.56
CA LEU A 369 -29.22 -25.58 -47.40
C LEU A 369 -28.29 -24.36 -47.34
N ASN A 370 -26.99 -24.56 -47.58
CA ASN A 370 -26.00 -23.48 -47.61
C ASN A 370 -26.28 -22.50 -48.76
N GLU A 371 -26.67 -22.98 -49.94
CA GLU A 371 -27.02 -22.15 -51.10
C GLU A 371 -28.28 -21.30 -50.83
N PHE A 372 -29.33 -21.91 -50.29
CA PHE A 372 -30.55 -21.21 -49.89
C PHE A 372 -30.26 -20.15 -48.82
N ARG A 373 -29.45 -20.49 -47.81
CA ARG A 373 -29.06 -19.55 -46.75
C ARG A 373 -28.15 -18.43 -47.26
N ALA A 374 -27.19 -18.75 -48.12
CA ALA A 374 -26.29 -17.76 -48.73
C ALA A 374 -27.07 -16.77 -49.60
N SER A 375 -28.00 -17.28 -50.41
CA SER A 375 -28.88 -16.46 -51.24
C SER A 375 -29.80 -15.59 -50.36
N PHE A 376 -30.46 -16.17 -49.36
CA PHE A 376 -31.30 -15.42 -48.44
C PHE A 376 -30.52 -14.31 -47.72
N ASN A 377 -29.33 -14.62 -47.19
CA ASN A 377 -28.48 -13.64 -46.50
C ASN A 377 -27.90 -12.57 -47.45
N HIS A 378 -27.71 -12.87 -48.74
CA HIS A 378 -27.29 -11.88 -49.72
C HIS A 378 -28.34 -10.78 -49.89
N PHE A 379 -29.62 -11.15 -49.84
CA PHE A 379 -30.74 -10.22 -49.98
C PHE A 379 -31.20 -9.62 -48.65
N ASP A 380 -30.96 -10.28 -47.50
CA ASP A 380 -31.17 -9.72 -46.15
C ASP A 380 -29.99 -8.83 -45.74
N LYS A 381 -29.82 -7.70 -46.46
CA LYS A 381 -28.70 -6.75 -46.25
C LYS A 381 -28.64 -6.20 -44.83
N ASN A 382 -29.79 -6.15 -44.16
CA ASN A 382 -29.93 -5.62 -42.80
C ASN A 382 -29.79 -6.71 -41.72
N ARG A 383 -29.57 -7.98 -42.10
CA ARG A 383 -29.47 -9.14 -41.20
C ARG A 383 -30.61 -9.22 -40.19
N THR A 384 -31.82 -8.93 -40.65
CA THR A 384 -33.03 -8.92 -39.82
C THR A 384 -33.62 -10.33 -39.64
N GLY A 385 -33.12 -11.32 -40.38
CA GLY A 385 -33.65 -12.67 -40.46
C GLY A 385 -34.94 -12.76 -41.27
N ARG A 386 -35.25 -11.73 -42.06
CA ARG A 386 -36.50 -11.59 -42.82
C ARG A 386 -36.23 -10.83 -44.13
N LEU A 387 -36.98 -11.17 -45.18
CA LEU A 387 -36.92 -10.46 -46.46
C LEU A 387 -38.21 -9.68 -46.69
N ALA A 388 -38.08 -8.41 -47.09
CA ALA A 388 -39.21 -7.68 -47.64
C ALA A 388 -39.64 -8.31 -48.99
N PRO A 389 -40.89 -8.11 -49.46
CA PRO A 389 -41.38 -8.73 -50.69
C PRO A 389 -40.48 -8.49 -51.91
N GLU A 390 -39.94 -7.28 -52.08
CA GLU A 390 -39.03 -6.97 -53.19
C GLU A 390 -37.67 -7.70 -53.09
N GLU A 391 -37.17 -7.87 -51.86
CA GLU A 391 -35.92 -8.59 -51.59
C GLU A 391 -36.11 -10.11 -51.79
N PHE A 392 -37.26 -10.63 -51.35
CA PHE A 392 -37.67 -12.01 -51.57
C PHE A 392 -37.84 -12.32 -53.06
N LYS A 393 -38.51 -11.43 -53.82
CA LYS A 393 -38.64 -11.52 -55.28
C LYS A 393 -37.28 -11.60 -55.97
N SER A 394 -36.35 -10.75 -55.54
CA SER A 394 -34.98 -10.71 -56.07
C SER A 394 -34.19 -11.98 -55.71
N CYS A 395 -34.38 -12.51 -54.50
CA CYS A 395 -33.79 -13.76 -54.04
C CYS A 395 -34.24 -14.96 -54.88
N LEU A 396 -35.55 -15.08 -55.13
CA LEU A 396 -36.12 -16.14 -55.98
C LEU A 396 -35.53 -16.09 -57.40
N VAL A 397 -35.45 -14.90 -58.00
CA VAL A 397 -34.85 -14.72 -59.34
C VAL A 397 -33.37 -15.10 -59.35
N SER A 398 -32.63 -14.78 -58.29
CA SER A 398 -31.20 -15.14 -58.16
C SER A 398 -30.97 -16.65 -58.05
N LEU A 399 -31.92 -17.38 -57.49
CA LEU A 399 -31.91 -18.85 -57.38
C LEU A 399 -32.46 -19.54 -58.65
N GLY A 400 -32.76 -18.77 -59.70
CA GLY A 400 -33.21 -19.29 -60.99
C GLY A 400 -34.73 -19.41 -61.14
N TYR A 401 -35.52 -18.96 -60.15
CA TYR A 401 -36.97 -18.97 -60.25
C TYR A 401 -37.46 -17.85 -61.18
N SER A 402 -38.17 -18.23 -62.26
CA SER A 402 -38.50 -17.32 -63.35
C SER A 402 -39.80 -16.55 -63.09
N ILE A 403 -39.67 -15.33 -62.54
CA ILE A 403 -40.81 -14.41 -62.38
C ILE A 403 -40.85 -13.45 -63.58
N GLY A 404 -41.91 -13.54 -64.40
CA GLY A 404 -42.13 -12.65 -65.54
C GLY A 404 -42.21 -11.18 -65.14
N LYS A 405 -41.69 -10.27 -65.99
CA LYS A 405 -41.79 -8.81 -65.76
C LYS A 405 -43.14 -8.22 -66.20
N ASP A 406 -44.03 -9.06 -66.67
CA ASP A 406 -45.36 -8.72 -67.17
C ASP A 406 -46.41 -8.82 -66.05
N ARG A 407 -47.65 -8.42 -66.36
CA ARG A 407 -48.76 -8.44 -65.40
C ARG A 407 -49.02 -9.84 -64.84
N GLN A 408 -48.70 -10.89 -65.60
CA GLN A 408 -48.85 -12.27 -65.17
C GLN A 408 -47.82 -12.66 -64.11
N GLY A 409 -46.54 -12.36 -64.32
CA GLY A 409 -45.50 -12.64 -63.32
C GLY A 409 -45.70 -11.89 -61.99
N GLU A 410 -46.32 -10.72 -61.99
CA GLU A 410 -46.71 -10.03 -60.74
C GLU A 410 -47.87 -10.75 -60.02
N ILE A 411 -48.86 -11.27 -60.76
CA ILE A 411 -49.95 -12.06 -60.18
C ILE A 411 -49.40 -13.37 -59.58
N ASP A 412 -48.46 -14.01 -60.26
CA ASP A 412 -47.85 -15.26 -59.79
C ASP A 412 -46.97 -15.02 -58.57
N PHE A 413 -46.23 -13.91 -58.52
CA PHE A 413 -45.48 -13.52 -57.33
C PHE A 413 -46.39 -13.21 -56.13
N GLN A 414 -47.52 -12.54 -56.33
CA GLN A 414 -48.50 -12.30 -55.26
C GLN A 414 -49.11 -13.60 -54.72
N ARG A 415 -49.32 -14.62 -55.58
CA ARG A 415 -49.74 -15.95 -55.12
C ARG A 415 -48.67 -16.63 -54.28
N ILE A 416 -47.41 -16.58 -54.71
CA ILE A 416 -46.28 -17.12 -53.95
C ILE A 416 -46.19 -16.42 -52.59
N LEU A 417 -46.29 -15.08 -52.57
CA LEU A 417 -46.26 -14.29 -51.35
C LEU A 417 -47.38 -14.67 -50.38
N ALA A 418 -48.59 -14.96 -50.88
CA ALA A 418 -49.70 -15.44 -50.06
C ALA A 418 -49.46 -16.83 -49.44
N VAL A 419 -48.61 -17.66 -50.07
CA VAL A 419 -48.22 -18.98 -49.53
C VAL A 419 -47.15 -18.83 -48.45
N VAL A 420 -46.16 -17.95 -48.64
CA VAL A 420 -45.04 -17.78 -47.70
C VAL A 420 -45.31 -16.78 -46.56
N ASP A 421 -46.28 -15.88 -46.73
CA ASP A 421 -46.74 -14.93 -45.72
C ASP A 421 -48.29 -14.93 -45.61
N PRO A 422 -48.90 -16.06 -45.18
CA PRO A 422 -50.36 -16.19 -45.10
C PRO A 422 -51.00 -15.24 -44.08
N ASN A 423 -50.21 -14.73 -43.13
CA ASN A 423 -50.64 -13.79 -42.11
C ASN A 423 -50.48 -12.31 -42.54
N ASN A 424 -49.97 -12.07 -43.76
CA ASN A 424 -49.72 -10.75 -44.34
C ASN A 424 -48.91 -9.84 -43.39
N THR A 425 -47.88 -10.42 -42.78
CA THR A 425 -46.95 -9.73 -41.87
C THR A 425 -46.07 -8.72 -42.61
N GLY A 426 -46.02 -8.81 -43.94
CA GLY A 426 -45.24 -7.94 -44.82
C GLY A 426 -43.79 -8.36 -44.95
N TYR A 427 -43.40 -9.53 -44.42
CA TYR A 427 -42.04 -10.04 -44.45
C TYR A 427 -42.01 -11.57 -44.55
N VAL A 428 -41.05 -12.10 -45.30
CA VAL A 428 -40.85 -13.55 -45.45
C VAL A 428 -39.72 -14.00 -44.54
N HIS A 429 -40.02 -14.95 -43.66
CA HIS A 429 -39.04 -15.60 -42.80
C HIS A 429 -38.23 -16.67 -43.55
N PHE A 430 -37.01 -16.95 -43.10
CA PHE A 430 -36.17 -17.97 -43.72
C PHE A 430 -36.84 -19.34 -43.78
N ASP A 431 -37.54 -19.76 -42.71
CA ASP A 431 -38.25 -21.03 -42.68
C ASP A 431 -39.36 -21.10 -43.74
N ALA A 432 -40.15 -20.02 -43.91
CA ALA A 432 -41.21 -19.97 -44.92
C ALA A 432 -40.65 -19.95 -46.35
N PHE A 433 -39.53 -19.25 -46.57
CA PHE A 433 -38.79 -19.28 -47.83
C PHE A 433 -38.26 -20.68 -48.13
N LEU A 434 -37.64 -21.34 -47.14
CA LEU A 434 -37.08 -22.68 -47.30
C LEU A 434 -38.19 -23.71 -47.56
N ASP A 435 -39.32 -23.62 -46.86
CA ASP A 435 -40.50 -24.46 -47.08
C ASP A 435 -41.02 -24.34 -48.52
N PHE A 436 -41.07 -23.12 -49.05
CA PHE A 436 -41.43 -22.90 -50.45
C PHE A 436 -40.40 -23.49 -51.41
N MET A 437 -39.11 -23.18 -51.25
CA MET A 437 -38.06 -23.68 -52.15
C MET A 437 -37.95 -25.20 -52.15
N THR A 438 -38.13 -25.83 -50.99
CA THR A 438 -38.08 -27.29 -50.85
C THR A 438 -39.33 -27.95 -51.42
N ARG A 439 -40.52 -27.36 -51.26
CA ARG A 439 -41.75 -27.86 -51.87
C ARG A 439 -41.73 -27.76 -53.40
N GLU A 440 -41.34 -26.62 -53.94
CA GLU A 440 -41.28 -26.39 -55.39
C GLU A 440 -40.22 -27.25 -56.08
N SER A 441 -39.11 -27.56 -55.40
CA SER A 441 -38.10 -28.49 -55.94
C SER A 441 -38.58 -29.95 -55.92
N THR A 442 -39.44 -30.35 -54.98
CA THR A 442 -40.08 -31.67 -54.97
C THR A 442 -41.26 -31.81 -55.93
N ASP A 443 -41.99 -30.73 -56.23
CA ASP A 443 -43.19 -30.72 -57.10
C ASP A 443 -42.86 -30.60 -58.61
N THR A 444 -41.60 -30.85 -59.00
CA THR A 444 -41.20 -30.82 -60.42
C THR A 444 -41.68 -32.01 -61.26
N ASP A 445 -42.37 -33.01 -60.66
CA ASP A 445 -42.99 -34.11 -61.39
C ASP A 445 -44.27 -33.64 -62.11
N THR A 446 -44.15 -33.36 -63.40
CA THR A 446 -45.27 -32.94 -64.26
C THR A 446 -46.19 -34.11 -64.61
N ALA A 447 -47.47 -33.81 -64.90
CA ALA A 447 -48.42 -34.80 -65.40
C ALA A 447 -47.87 -35.60 -66.60
N GLU A 448 -47.08 -34.96 -67.46
CA GLU A 448 -46.43 -35.61 -68.60
C GLU A 448 -45.40 -36.67 -68.18
N GLN A 449 -44.58 -36.42 -67.15
CA GLN A 449 -43.61 -37.38 -66.63
C GLN A 449 -44.28 -38.58 -65.96
N VAL A 450 -45.40 -38.36 -65.27
CA VAL A 450 -46.21 -39.45 -64.67
C VAL A 450 -46.92 -40.25 -65.77
N ILE A 451 -47.43 -39.59 -66.81
CA ILE A 451 -47.99 -40.26 -67.99
C ILE A 451 -46.93 -41.12 -68.69
N ASP A 452 -45.70 -40.61 -68.85
CA ASP A 452 -44.60 -41.36 -69.45
C ASP A 452 -44.19 -42.55 -68.56
N SER A 453 -44.20 -42.40 -67.24
CA SER A 453 -43.95 -43.49 -66.30
C SER A 453 -45.00 -44.60 -66.44
N PHE A 454 -46.30 -44.24 -66.48
CA PHE A 454 -47.36 -45.22 -66.73
C PHE A 454 -47.32 -45.81 -68.14
N ARG A 455 -46.87 -45.06 -69.15
CA ARG A 455 -46.68 -45.57 -70.51
C ARG A 455 -45.63 -46.67 -70.55
N ILE A 456 -44.53 -46.51 -69.81
CA ILE A 456 -43.50 -47.55 -69.67
C ILE A 456 -44.08 -48.80 -68.98
N LEU A 457 -44.81 -48.62 -67.88
CA LEU A 457 -45.47 -49.73 -67.15
C LEU A 457 -46.50 -50.47 -68.03
N ALA A 458 -47.19 -49.73 -68.89
CA ALA A 458 -48.16 -50.24 -69.85
C ALA A 458 -47.52 -50.79 -71.14
N ALA A 459 -46.19 -50.87 -71.24
CA ALA A 459 -45.48 -51.30 -72.44
C ALA A 459 -45.95 -50.57 -73.71
N ASP A 460 -45.99 -49.24 -73.66
CA ASP A 460 -46.41 -48.32 -74.73
C ASP A 460 -47.88 -48.44 -75.16
N LYS A 461 -48.71 -49.18 -74.42
CA LYS A 461 -50.16 -49.20 -74.65
C LYS A 461 -50.80 -47.90 -74.15
N PRO A 462 -51.86 -47.41 -74.82
CA PRO A 462 -52.59 -46.22 -74.38
C PRO A 462 -53.50 -46.47 -73.17
N TYR A 463 -53.45 -47.68 -72.59
CA TYR A 463 -54.20 -48.11 -71.41
C TYR A 463 -53.33 -49.05 -70.57
N ILE A 464 -53.65 -49.20 -69.29
CA ILE A 464 -53.00 -50.15 -68.37
C ILE A 464 -54.02 -51.11 -67.75
N LEU A 465 -53.63 -52.35 -67.46
CA LEU A 465 -54.51 -53.33 -66.82
C LEU A 465 -54.30 -53.39 -65.28
N PRO A 466 -55.35 -53.76 -64.51
CA PRO A 466 -55.24 -53.94 -63.06
C PRO A 466 -54.13 -54.89 -62.62
N ASP A 467 -53.91 -55.97 -63.37
CA ASP A 467 -52.86 -56.95 -63.04
C ASP A 467 -51.45 -56.41 -63.34
N GLU A 468 -51.32 -55.48 -64.29
CA GLU A 468 -50.04 -54.80 -64.58
C GLU A 468 -49.72 -53.82 -63.44
N LEU A 469 -50.71 -53.07 -62.96
CA LEU A 469 -50.55 -52.20 -61.80
C LEU A 469 -50.17 -52.99 -60.53
N ARG A 470 -50.85 -54.13 -60.26
CA ARG A 470 -50.55 -54.98 -59.10
C ARG A 470 -49.18 -55.66 -59.15
N ARG A 471 -48.62 -55.84 -60.36
CA ARG A 471 -47.32 -56.47 -60.55
C ARG A 471 -46.18 -55.49 -60.35
N GLU A 472 -46.35 -54.26 -60.82
CA GLU A 472 -45.29 -53.26 -60.87
C GLU A 472 -45.34 -52.24 -59.72
N LEU A 473 -46.48 -52.07 -59.05
CA LEU A 473 -46.65 -51.13 -57.94
C LEU A 473 -46.89 -51.85 -56.60
N PRO A 474 -46.55 -51.22 -55.46
CA PRO A 474 -46.95 -51.69 -54.13
C PRO A 474 -48.47 -51.91 -54.03
N PRO A 475 -48.94 -52.88 -53.22
CA PRO A 475 -50.35 -53.33 -53.23
C PRO A 475 -51.37 -52.22 -52.93
N ASP A 476 -51.02 -51.30 -52.05
CA ASP A 476 -51.82 -50.14 -51.66
C ASP A 476 -51.93 -49.10 -52.78
N GLN A 477 -50.82 -48.82 -53.49
CA GLN A 477 -50.80 -47.91 -54.64
C GLN A 477 -51.52 -48.50 -55.85
N ALA A 478 -51.32 -49.79 -56.11
CA ALA A 478 -52.00 -50.49 -57.21
C ALA A 478 -53.53 -50.45 -57.05
N GLU A 479 -54.05 -50.77 -55.86
CA GLU A 479 -55.49 -50.72 -55.60
C GLU A 479 -56.04 -49.29 -55.62
N TYR A 480 -55.25 -48.30 -55.18
CA TYR A 480 -55.62 -46.89 -55.30
C TYR A 480 -55.78 -46.48 -56.77
N CYS A 481 -54.80 -46.80 -57.62
CA CYS A 481 -54.85 -46.53 -59.07
C CYS A 481 -56.03 -47.23 -59.74
N ILE A 482 -56.26 -48.52 -59.45
CA ILE A 482 -57.38 -49.29 -60.04
C ILE A 482 -58.74 -48.66 -59.68
N LYS A 483 -58.89 -48.17 -58.44
CA LYS A 483 -60.14 -47.59 -57.96
C LYS A 483 -60.40 -46.19 -58.52
N ARG A 484 -59.34 -45.42 -58.80
CA ARG A 484 -59.42 -44.01 -59.21
C ARG A 484 -59.26 -43.79 -60.72
N MET A 485 -58.60 -44.70 -61.43
CA MET A 485 -58.44 -44.60 -62.87
C MET A 485 -59.78 -44.87 -63.58
N PRO A 486 -60.22 -43.97 -64.47
CA PRO A 486 -61.40 -44.23 -65.28
C PRO A 486 -61.12 -45.37 -66.28
N ALA A 487 -62.17 -46.08 -66.69
CA ALA A 487 -62.04 -47.10 -67.73
C ALA A 487 -61.68 -46.46 -69.08
N TYR A 488 -60.75 -47.07 -69.81
CA TYR A 488 -60.30 -46.60 -71.11
C TYR A 488 -61.37 -46.78 -72.19
N LYS A 489 -61.77 -45.68 -72.85
CA LYS A 489 -62.84 -45.64 -73.86
C LYS A 489 -62.33 -45.47 -75.29
N GLY A 490 -61.02 -45.55 -75.52
CA GLY A 490 -60.42 -45.38 -76.83
C GLY A 490 -60.53 -46.63 -77.73
N PRO A 491 -60.11 -46.52 -79.01
CA PRO A 491 -60.04 -47.65 -79.94
C PRO A 491 -59.08 -48.73 -79.39
N ASN A 492 -59.45 -50.01 -79.54
CA ASN A 492 -58.75 -51.18 -78.97
C ASN A 492 -58.86 -51.36 -77.44
N SER A 493 -59.90 -50.81 -76.81
CA SER A 493 -60.20 -51.08 -75.40
C SER A 493 -60.47 -52.57 -75.16
N VAL A 494 -59.85 -53.11 -74.11
CA VAL A 494 -60.03 -54.49 -73.64
C VAL A 494 -60.77 -54.50 -72.30
N PRO A 495 -61.46 -55.60 -71.93
CA PRO A 495 -62.18 -55.67 -70.66
C PRO A 495 -61.25 -55.37 -69.47
N GLY A 496 -61.58 -54.36 -68.69
CA GLY A 496 -60.79 -53.93 -67.53
C GLY A 496 -59.66 -52.95 -67.83
N ALA A 497 -59.52 -52.44 -69.07
CA ALA A 497 -58.53 -51.40 -69.40
C ALA A 497 -58.78 -50.08 -68.66
N LEU A 498 -57.73 -49.54 -68.05
CA LEU A 498 -57.74 -48.30 -67.28
C LEU A 498 -56.97 -47.20 -68.04
N ASP A 499 -57.49 -45.97 -67.96
CA ASP A 499 -56.93 -44.80 -68.61
C ASP A 499 -56.05 -44.01 -67.65
N TYR A 500 -54.74 -44.30 -67.73
CA TYR A 500 -53.74 -43.61 -66.93
C TYR A 500 -53.48 -42.17 -67.40
N MET A 501 -53.81 -41.82 -68.65
CA MET A 501 -53.64 -40.45 -69.15
C MET A 501 -54.68 -39.54 -68.51
N SER A 502 -55.96 -39.92 -68.59
CA SER A 502 -57.04 -39.17 -67.93
C SER A 502 -56.88 -39.13 -66.41
N PHE A 503 -56.36 -40.22 -65.80
CA PHE A 503 -56.06 -40.25 -64.36
C PHE A 503 -54.93 -39.29 -63.98
N SER A 504 -53.82 -39.29 -64.71
CA SER A 504 -52.68 -38.42 -64.43
C SER A 504 -53.04 -36.95 -64.68
N THR A 505 -53.73 -36.65 -65.77
CA THR A 505 -54.24 -35.29 -66.02
C THR A 505 -55.28 -34.88 -64.98
N ALA A 506 -56.09 -35.77 -64.42
CA ALA A 506 -57.01 -35.42 -63.34
C ALA A 506 -56.30 -35.26 -61.97
N LEU A 507 -55.24 -36.02 -61.72
CA LEU A 507 -54.46 -35.94 -60.49
C LEU A 507 -53.71 -34.60 -60.36
N TYR A 508 -53.24 -34.09 -61.50
CA TYR A 508 -52.48 -32.83 -61.59
C TYR A 508 -53.30 -31.65 -62.15
N GLY A 509 -54.47 -31.90 -62.76
CA GLY A 509 -55.28 -30.91 -63.48
C GLY A 509 -56.47 -30.33 -62.70
N GLU A 510 -56.61 -30.61 -61.40
CA GLU A 510 -57.48 -29.83 -60.50
C GLU A 510 -56.74 -28.67 -59.81
N SER A 511 -55.65 -28.18 -60.40
CA SER A 511 -54.88 -27.02 -59.89
C SER A 511 -54.95 -25.77 -60.78
N ASP A 512 -55.99 -25.63 -61.61
CA ASP A 512 -56.30 -24.39 -62.35
C ASP A 512 -57.82 -24.12 -62.40
N LEU A 513 -58.42 -23.91 -61.22
CA LEU A 513 -59.70 -23.21 -61.07
C LEU A 513 -59.70 -22.31 -59.83
#